data_AF-A0A239NVH3-F1
#
_entry.id   AF-A0A239NVH3-F1
#
_cell.length_a   1.000
_cell.length_b   1.000
_cell.length_c   1.000
_cell.angle_alpha   90.00
_cell.angle_beta   90.00
_cell.angle_gamma   90.00
#
_symmetry.space_group_name_H-M   'P 1'
#
loop_
_entity.id
_entity.type
_entity.pdbx_description
1 polymer ?
#
loop_
_entity_poly.entity_id
_entity_poly.type
_entity_poly.pdbx_seq_one_letter_code
_entity_poly.pdbx_strand_id
1 'polypeptide(L)'
;MMMTCDEVRMSLGAYVLGALEPDECVLVEAHLAECADCQAEFDELTGVSAFLGKVSESDVAQVGRPPRAVLDRLLSAKVKRRRMTRLMLSLAASVLVVGLGGGIWAANRPANETATTASASRSAPAAGDSSSAAQGKSVPAPASSASETPTPEAKIMLDAPGEPGEESSRQGFAERKPGELKPGDLRVEGASVDGSVRATVTALAGTGGTKVKVVLSGVAEGTRCRLDVIGFGGNRERAGNWIVDRVAYDESDGFATTTMRPQDISRFEIATTAGRVLLSVPAR
;
A
#
# COMPACT_ATOMS: atom_id res chain seq x y z
N MET A 1 -11.54 35.73 -19.53
CA MET A 1 -10.28 34.97 -19.63
C MET A 1 -10.64 33.70 -20.39
N MET A 2 -9.99 33.40 -21.51
CA MET A 2 -10.32 32.21 -22.31
C MET A 2 -9.64 30.99 -21.68
N MET A 3 -10.40 29.93 -21.42
CA MET A 3 -9.82 28.63 -21.07
C MET A 3 -9.22 27.97 -22.30
N THR A 4 -8.11 27.27 -22.10
CA THR A 4 -7.43 26.45 -23.10
C THR A 4 -8.14 25.11 -23.29
N CYS A 5 -7.89 24.45 -24.43
CA CYS A 5 -8.48 23.14 -24.71
C CYS A 5 -8.08 22.08 -23.67
N ASP A 6 -6.88 22.16 -23.08
CA ASP A 6 -6.40 21.19 -22.08
C ASP A 6 -7.16 21.34 -20.76
N GLU A 7 -7.32 22.58 -20.27
CA GLU A 7 -8.13 22.90 -19.09
C GLU A 7 -9.59 22.43 -19.27
N VAL A 8 -10.21 22.75 -20.41
CA VAL A 8 -11.58 22.34 -20.71
C VAL A 8 -11.72 20.82 -20.71
N ARG A 9 -10.81 20.09 -21.39
CA ARG A 9 -10.81 18.62 -21.43
C ARG A 9 -10.71 17.99 -20.04
N MET A 10 -9.94 18.57 -19.12
CA MET A 10 -9.88 18.11 -17.73
C MET A 10 -11.21 18.38 -16.99
N SER A 11 -11.82 19.55 -17.18
CA SER A 11 -13.09 19.91 -16.54
C SER A 11 -14.33 19.24 -17.15
N LEU A 12 -14.29 18.72 -18.39
CA LEU A 12 -15.43 18.04 -19.05
C LEU A 12 -16.05 16.92 -18.20
N GLY A 13 -15.24 16.13 -17.49
CA GLY A 13 -15.74 15.06 -16.63
C GLY A 13 -16.57 15.57 -15.46
N ALA A 14 -16.16 16.67 -14.83
CA ALA A 14 -16.91 17.30 -13.75
C ALA A 14 -18.14 18.07 -14.27
N TYR A 15 -18.03 18.72 -15.44
CA TYR A 15 -19.13 19.38 -16.12
C TYR A 15 -20.29 18.41 -16.45
N VAL A 16 -19.98 17.28 -17.11
CA VAL A 16 -20.96 16.24 -17.48
C VAL A 16 -21.63 15.60 -16.24
N LEU A 17 -20.93 15.53 -15.11
CA LEU A 17 -21.46 15.03 -13.85
C LEU A 17 -22.21 16.09 -13.01
N GLY A 18 -22.27 17.35 -13.47
CA GLY A 18 -22.88 18.46 -12.72
C GLY A 18 -22.13 18.82 -11.43
N ALA A 19 -20.82 18.54 -11.38
CA ALA A 19 -19.95 18.73 -10.21
C ALA A 19 -19.03 19.96 -10.32
N LEU A 20 -19.22 20.80 -11.35
CA LEU A 20 -18.44 22.00 -11.63
C LEU A 20 -19.07 23.25 -11.01
N GLU A 21 -18.28 24.29 -10.72
CA GLU A 21 -18.80 25.55 -10.18
C GLU A 21 -19.51 26.38 -11.28
N PRO A 22 -20.57 27.16 -10.95
CA PRO A 22 -21.43 27.78 -11.96
C PRO A 22 -20.73 28.79 -12.90
N ASP A 23 -19.69 29.46 -12.43
CA ASP A 23 -18.86 30.37 -13.20
C ASP A 23 -17.86 29.65 -14.10
N GLU A 24 -17.35 28.49 -13.68
CA GLU A 24 -16.53 27.62 -14.52
C GLU A 24 -17.36 26.97 -15.65
N CYS A 25 -18.62 26.60 -15.39
CA CYS A 25 -19.54 26.12 -16.43
C CYS A 25 -19.66 27.11 -17.60
N VAL A 26 -19.75 28.42 -17.33
CA VAL A 26 -19.83 29.45 -18.37
C VAL A 26 -18.56 29.51 -19.23
N LEU A 27 -17.39 29.23 -18.65
CA LEU A 27 -16.12 29.18 -19.39
C LEU A 27 -16.03 27.93 -20.27
N VAL A 28 -16.48 26.78 -19.77
CA VAL A 28 -16.56 25.53 -20.53
C VAL A 28 -17.57 25.63 -21.68
N GLU A 29 -18.78 26.14 -21.42
CA GLU A 29 -19.82 26.35 -22.44
C GLU A 29 -19.37 27.32 -23.55
N ALA A 30 -18.71 28.42 -23.18
CA ALA A 30 -18.16 29.36 -24.16
C ALA A 30 -17.10 28.70 -25.06
N HIS A 31 -16.22 27.86 -24.51
CA HIS A 31 -15.21 27.15 -25.30
C HIS A 31 -15.85 26.06 -26.19
N LEU A 32 -16.83 25.31 -25.69
CA LEU A 32 -17.54 24.29 -26.45
C LEU A 32 -18.31 24.86 -27.66
N ALA A 33 -18.77 26.11 -27.59
CA ALA A 33 -19.40 26.80 -28.71
C ALA A 33 -18.42 27.16 -29.85
N GLU A 34 -17.11 27.23 -29.56
CA GLU A 34 -16.07 27.67 -30.50
C GLU A 34 -15.12 26.53 -30.95
N CYS A 35 -15.07 25.41 -30.22
CA CYS A 35 -14.08 24.34 -30.40
C CYS A 35 -14.71 22.96 -30.69
N ALA A 36 -14.75 22.58 -31.97
CA ALA A 36 -15.35 21.33 -32.42
C ALA A 36 -14.69 20.05 -31.85
N ASP A 37 -13.38 20.07 -31.59
CA ASP A 37 -12.67 18.93 -31.01
C ASP A 37 -13.09 18.66 -29.56
N CYS A 38 -13.28 19.72 -28.76
CA CYS A 38 -13.78 19.59 -27.38
C CYS A 38 -15.27 19.22 -27.36
N GLN A 39 -16.05 19.67 -28.34
CA GLN A 39 -17.45 19.27 -28.50
C GLN A 39 -17.59 17.77 -28.81
N ALA A 40 -16.75 17.23 -29.70
CA ALA A 40 -16.76 15.80 -30.01
C ALA A 40 -16.42 14.92 -28.80
N GLU A 41 -15.51 15.38 -27.93
CA GLU A 41 -15.15 14.69 -26.69
C GLU A 41 -16.22 14.80 -25.61
N PHE A 42 -16.90 15.94 -25.52
CA PHE A 42 -18.08 16.09 -24.67
C PHE A 42 -19.21 15.13 -25.08
N ASP A 43 -19.45 14.93 -26.39
CA ASP A 43 -20.43 13.97 -26.90
C ASP A 43 -20.04 12.52 -26.56
N GLU A 44 -18.76 12.15 -26.68
CA GLU A 44 -18.25 10.83 -26.29
C GLU A 44 -18.45 10.56 -24.78
N LEU A 45 -18.07 11.54 -23.94
CA LEU A 45 -18.21 11.44 -22.48
C LEU A 45 -19.68 11.40 -22.04
N THR A 46 -20.55 12.16 -22.69
CA THR A 46 -22.00 12.16 -22.42
C THR A 46 -22.64 10.80 -22.77
N GLY A 47 -22.15 10.13 -23.81
CA GLY A 47 -22.53 8.76 -24.13
C GLY A 47 -22.20 7.75 -23.03
N VAL A 48 -21.08 7.92 -22.33
CA VAL A 48 -20.68 7.06 -21.21
C VAL A 48 -21.39 7.43 -19.90
N SER A 49 -21.54 8.72 -19.59
CA SER A 49 -22.18 9.18 -18.35
C SER A 49 -23.67 8.81 -18.29
N ALA A 50 -24.34 8.69 -19.44
CA ALA A 50 -25.72 8.18 -19.53
C ALA A 50 -25.90 6.76 -18.95
N PHE A 51 -24.83 5.96 -18.81
CA PHE A 51 -24.89 4.67 -18.10
C PHE A 51 -24.88 4.81 -16.58
N LEU A 52 -24.31 5.89 -16.03
CA LEU A 52 -24.33 6.15 -14.58
C LEU A 52 -25.74 6.42 -14.08
N GLY A 53 -26.60 7.04 -14.91
CA GLY A 53 -28.03 7.21 -14.62
C GLY A 53 -28.84 5.91 -14.50
N LYS A 54 -28.24 4.75 -14.82
CA LYS A 54 -28.85 3.42 -14.62
C LYS A 54 -28.50 2.79 -13.26
N VAL A 55 -27.56 3.39 -12.52
CA VAL A 55 -27.13 2.91 -11.19
C VAL A 55 -28.16 3.37 -10.16
N SER A 56 -28.77 2.43 -9.44
CA SER A 56 -29.72 2.76 -8.37
C SER A 56 -29.00 3.11 -7.07
N GLU A 57 -29.68 3.85 -6.18
CA GLU A 57 -29.20 4.10 -4.82
C GLU A 57 -28.87 2.80 -4.07
N SER A 58 -29.64 1.73 -4.31
CA SER A 58 -29.37 0.38 -3.78
C SER A 58 -28.06 -0.23 -4.29
N ASP A 59 -27.68 0.00 -5.55
CA ASP A 59 -26.42 -0.50 -6.11
C ASP A 59 -25.22 0.19 -5.47
N VAL A 60 -25.29 1.52 -5.31
CA VAL A 60 -24.26 2.32 -4.60
C VAL A 60 -24.15 1.87 -3.14
N ALA A 61 -25.28 1.72 -2.45
CA ALA A 61 -25.33 1.24 -1.07
C ALA A 61 -24.83 -0.20 -0.91
N GLN A 62 -24.91 -1.03 -1.95
CA GLN A 62 -24.37 -2.39 -1.95
C GLN A 62 -22.85 -2.41 -2.14
N VAL A 63 -22.29 -1.57 -3.02
CA VAL A 63 -20.82 -1.45 -3.21
C VAL A 63 -20.16 -0.85 -1.97
N GLY A 64 -20.75 0.18 -1.37
CA GLY A 64 -20.21 0.81 -0.16
C GLY A 64 -20.32 -0.03 1.12
N ARG A 65 -21.04 -1.17 1.10
CA ARG A 65 -21.25 -1.99 2.30
C ARG A 65 -20.11 -2.99 2.49
N PRO A 66 -19.30 -2.91 3.56
CA PRO A 66 -18.25 -3.88 3.81
C PRO A 66 -18.83 -5.30 3.96
N PRO A 67 -18.13 -6.35 3.49
CA PRO A 67 -18.62 -7.72 3.59
C PRO A 67 -19.01 -8.07 5.03
N ARG A 68 -20.19 -8.65 5.23
CA ARG A 68 -20.74 -8.92 6.59
C ARG A 68 -19.74 -9.67 7.48
N ALA A 69 -19.02 -10.64 6.92
CA ALA A 69 -17.96 -11.37 7.61
C ALA A 69 -16.85 -10.49 8.22
N VAL A 70 -16.51 -9.34 7.60
CA VAL A 70 -15.54 -8.37 8.15
C VAL A 70 -16.16 -7.60 9.32
N LEU A 71 -17.39 -7.10 9.15
CA LEU A 71 -18.13 -6.41 10.21
C LEU A 71 -18.34 -7.32 11.44
N ASP A 72 -18.77 -8.56 11.21
CA ASP A 72 -18.97 -9.58 12.23
C ASP A 72 -17.66 -9.93 12.95
N ARG A 73 -16.52 -9.98 12.23
CA ARG A 73 -15.19 -10.20 12.81
C ARG A 73 -14.74 -9.03 13.69
N LEU A 74 -15.02 -7.79 13.30
CA LEU A 74 -14.72 -6.59 14.09
C LEU A 74 -15.59 -6.51 15.36
N LEU A 75 -16.89 -6.77 15.24
CA LEU A 75 -17.82 -6.79 16.37
C LEU A 75 -17.48 -7.92 17.36
N SER A 76 -17.29 -9.15 16.87
CA SER A 76 -16.98 -10.31 17.70
C SER A 76 -15.62 -10.20 18.41
N ALA A 77 -14.60 -9.62 17.77
CA ALA A 77 -13.30 -9.37 18.41
C ALA A 77 -13.43 -8.47 19.65
N LYS A 78 -14.24 -7.41 19.58
CA LYS A 78 -14.47 -6.47 20.68
C LYS A 78 -15.24 -7.11 21.83
N VAL A 79 -16.24 -7.95 21.53
CA VAL A 79 -16.99 -8.75 22.52
C VAL A 79 -16.08 -9.78 23.21
N LYS A 80 -15.27 -10.53 22.46
CA LYS A 80 -14.35 -11.54 23.02
C LYS A 80 -13.33 -10.91 23.96
N ARG A 81 -12.72 -9.77 23.59
CA ARG A 81 -11.78 -9.04 24.44
C ARG A 81 -12.45 -8.60 25.76
N ARG A 82 -13.62 -7.95 25.70
CA ARG A 82 -14.39 -7.55 26.91
C ARG A 82 -14.73 -8.73 27.82
N ARG A 83 -15.12 -9.88 27.26
CA ARG A 83 -15.46 -11.09 28.04
C ARG A 83 -14.22 -11.66 28.75
N MET A 84 -13.07 -11.73 28.07
CA MET A 84 -11.83 -12.21 28.70
C MET A 84 -11.30 -11.25 29.78
N THR A 85 -11.37 -9.93 29.58
CA THR A 85 -10.96 -8.96 30.61
C THR A 85 -11.79 -9.11 31.89
N ARG A 86 -13.12 -9.29 31.78
CA ARG A 86 -13.99 -9.54 32.94
C ARG A 86 -13.64 -10.84 33.67
N LEU A 87 -13.37 -11.92 32.93
CA LEU A 87 -12.96 -13.21 33.52
C LEU A 87 -11.60 -13.11 34.25
N MET A 88 -10.63 -12.42 33.65
CA MET A 88 -9.31 -12.20 34.27
C MET A 88 -9.41 -11.34 35.53
N LEU A 89 -10.24 -10.30 35.53
CA LEU A 89 -10.51 -9.50 36.74
C LEU A 89 -11.18 -10.33 37.85
N SER A 90 -12.14 -11.21 37.52
CA SER A 90 -12.74 -12.11 38.52
C SER A 90 -11.74 -13.12 39.10
N LEU A 91 -10.83 -13.65 38.29
CA LEU A 91 -9.76 -14.54 38.76
C LEU A 91 -8.78 -13.79 39.67
N ALA A 92 -8.30 -12.61 39.26
CA ALA A 92 -7.42 -11.78 40.08
C ALA A 92 -8.05 -11.42 41.44
N ALA A 93 -9.34 -11.05 41.45
CA ALA A 93 -10.09 -10.79 42.67
C ALA A 93 -10.17 -12.03 43.58
N SER A 94 -10.43 -13.22 43.03
CA SER A 94 -10.45 -14.46 43.82
C SER A 94 -9.11 -14.80 44.46
N VAL A 95 -7.99 -14.58 43.75
CA VAL A 95 -6.63 -14.81 44.28
C VAL A 95 -6.33 -13.84 45.42
N LEU A 96 -6.73 -12.57 45.33
CA LEU A 96 -6.57 -11.59 46.41
C LEU A 96 -7.37 -11.98 47.67
N VAL A 97 -8.62 -12.45 47.51
CA VAL A 97 -9.44 -12.91 48.64
C VAL A 97 -8.81 -14.13 49.33
N VAL A 98 -8.32 -15.11 48.56
CA VAL A 98 -7.65 -16.30 49.12
C VAL A 98 -6.31 -15.93 49.78
N GLY A 99 -5.53 -15.02 49.19
CA GLY A 99 -4.26 -14.56 49.75
C GLY A 99 -4.42 -13.81 51.07
N LEU A 100 -5.36 -12.85 51.13
CA LEU A 100 -5.64 -12.09 52.35
C LEU A 100 -6.28 -12.97 53.44
N GLY A 101 -7.25 -13.82 53.08
CA GLY A 101 -7.86 -14.78 54.02
C GLY A 101 -6.86 -15.80 54.56
N GLY A 102 -5.97 -16.33 53.71
CA GLY A 102 -4.92 -17.27 54.09
C GLY A 102 -3.86 -16.64 54.99
N GLY A 103 -3.47 -15.39 54.73
CA GLY A 103 -2.53 -14.63 55.58
C GLY A 103 -3.06 -14.41 56.99
N ILE A 104 -4.33 -14.03 57.13
CA ILE A 104 -5.01 -13.87 58.43
C ILE A 104 -5.08 -15.21 59.18
N TRP A 105 -5.37 -16.32 58.48
CA TRP A 105 -5.45 -17.64 59.11
C TRP A 105 -4.07 -18.18 59.55
N ALA A 106 -3.01 -17.90 58.80
CA ALA A 106 -1.64 -18.25 59.16
C ALA A 106 -1.12 -17.44 60.36
N ALA A 107 -1.45 -16.15 60.44
CA ALA A 107 -1.06 -15.26 61.54
C ALA A 107 -1.74 -15.61 62.88
N ASN A 108 -2.88 -16.31 62.86
CA ASN A 108 -3.61 -16.71 64.06
C ASN A 108 -3.28 -18.15 64.52
N ARG A 109 -2.17 -18.74 64.06
CA ARG A 109 -1.66 -19.99 64.61
C ARG A 109 -0.94 -19.72 65.94
N PRO A 110 -1.35 -20.31 67.08
CA PRO A 110 -0.61 -20.19 68.32
C PRO A 110 0.79 -20.78 68.13
N ALA A 111 1.81 -20.00 68.49
CA ALA A 111 3.19 -20.43 68.40
C ALA A 111 3.46 -21.59 69.38
N ASN A 112 3.92 -22.72 68.85
CA ASN A 112 4.63 -23.72 69.64
C ASN A 112 6.11 -23.64 69.25
N GLU A 113 6.98 -23.45 70.23
CA GLU A 113 8.42 -23.37 70.02
C GLU A 113 9.00 -24.76 69.67
N THR A 114 10.04 -24.80 68.82
CA THR A 114 11.39 -25.25 69.26
C THR A 114 12.44 -25.21 68.15
N ALA A 115 13.70 -25.07 68.60
CA ALA A 115 14.94 -25.52 67.95
C ALA A 115 15.49 -24.78 66.70
N THR A 116 16.14 -23.65 66.98
CA THR A 116 17.52 -23.29 66.55
C THR A 116 18.33 -24.31 65.73
N THR A 117 18.92 -23.88 64.61
CA THR A 117 20.36 -24.11 64.34
C THR A 117 21.00 -23.02 63.44
N ALA A 118 22.29 -22.78 63.69
CA ALA A 118 23.23 -21.85 63.03
C ALA A 118 23.62 -22.27 61.58
N SER A 119 24.47 -21.60 60.77
CA SER A 119 25.08 -20.24 60.68
C SER A 119 26.11 -20.24 59.52
N ALA A 120 26.23 -19.17 58.71
CA ALA A 120 27.42 -18.71 57.94
C ALA A 120 27.02 -17.51 57.03
N SER A 121 27.63 -16.30 57.02
CA SER A 121 29.04 -15.88 56.83
C SER A 121 29.47 -15.93 55.34
N ARG A 122 30.05 -14.90 54.68
CA ARG A 122 30.31 -13.47 55.00
C ARG A 122 30.67 -12.68 53.69
N SER A 123 30.58 -11.34 53.76
CA SER A 123 31.40 -10.28 53.08
C SER A 123 31.77 -10.40 51.57
N ALA A 124 31.41 -9.47 50.67
CA ALA A 124 31.77 -8.03 50.54
C ALA A 124 33.12 -7.75 49.80
N PRO A 125 33.33 -6.55 49.17
CA PRO A 125 34.19 -6.40 47.97
C PRO A 125 35.33 -5.33 48.06
N ALA A 126 35.90 -4.99 46.89
CA ALA A 126 36.46 -3.68 46.47
C ALA A 126 37.91 -3.25 46.77
N ALA A 127 38.55 -2.69 45.74
CA ALA A 127 39.60 -1.64 45.63
C ALA A 127 40.00 -1.59 44.13
N GLY A 128 40.37 -0.51 43.43
CA GLY A 128 40.81 0.88 43.72
C GLY A 128 41.78 1.26 42.57
N ASP A 129 42.07 2.51 42.18
CA ASP A 129 41.66 3.83 42.70
C ASP A 129 42.03 4.96 41.68
N SER A 130 41.36 6.12 41.75
CA SER A 130 41.82 7.52 41.45
C SER A 130 42.46 7.92 40.07
N SER A 131 42.58 9.19 39.59
CA SER A 131 42.08 10.58 39.84
C SER A 131 43.24 11.59 39.57
N SER A 132 43.14 12.79 38.95
CA SER A 132 42.14 13.48 38.09
C SER A 132 42.73 14.79 37.44
N ALA A 133 42.05 15.33 36.42
CA ALA A 133 42.01 16.71 35.86
C ALA A 133 43.21 17.72 35.86
N ALA A 134 43.50 18.32 34.67
CA ALA A 134 43.60 19.78 34.39
C ALA A 134 43.92 20.01 32.88
N GLN A 135 43.06 20.59 32.02
CA GLN A 135 42.58 21.98 31.86
C GLN A 135 43.47 22.87 30.94
N GLY A 136 42.91 23.32 29.80
CA GLY A 136 43.54 24.21 28.80
C GLY A 136 42.51 24.72 27.78
N LYS A 137 42.57 26.00 27.39
CA LYS A 137 41.44 26.76 26.83
C LYS A 137 41.88 27.72 25.71
N SER A 138 41.30 27.64 24.51
CA SER A 138 41.27 28.74 23.53
C SER A 138 40.34 28.49 22.32
N VAL A 139 39.78 29.58 21.81
CA VAL A 139 38.83 29.76 20.67
C VAL A 139 39.25 31.11 20.04
N PRO A 140 39.37 31.28 18.70
CA PRO A 140 38.24 31.83 17.91
C PRO A 140 38.12 31.40 16.43
N ALA A 141 37.00 31.81 15.82
CA ALA A 141 36.63 31.67 14.39
C ALA A 141 37.33 32.72 13.48
N PRO A 142 37.14 32.67 12.14
CA PRO A 142 35.93 33.19 11.44
C PRO A 142 35.30 32.13 10.49
N ALA A 143 34.05 32.18 9.99
CA ALA A 143 33.08 33.24 9.61
C ALA A 143 33.12 33.68 8.12
N SER A 144 31.91 33.95 7.57
CA SER A 144 31.56 34.33 6.17
C SER A 144 31.58 33.20 5.11
N SER A 145 30.62 33.09 4.18
CA SER A 145 29.42 33.92 3.90
C SER A 145 28.21 33.08 3.48
N ALA A 146 27.01 33.57 3.81
CA ALA A 146 25.75 33.24 3.15
C ALA A 146 25.21 34.51 2.44
N SER A 147 24.30 34.34 1.49
CA SER A 147 23.53 35.45 0.90
C SER A 147 22.03 35.14 0.91
N GLU A 148 21.30 36.13 1.40
CA GLU A 148 19.86 36.39 1.50
C GLU A 148 18.97 35.90 0.32
N THR A 149 17.93 35.08 0.59
CA THR A 149 16.46 35.39 0.73
C THR A 149 15.71 35.65 -0.61
N PRO A 150 14.35 35.51 -0.72
CA PRO A 150 13.31 35.59 0.32
C PRO A 150 12.24 34.46 0.37
N THR A 151 11.37 34.59 1.38
CA THR A 151 10.21 33.75 1.76
C THR A 151 9.00 33.90 0.83
N PRO A 152 8.05 32.94 0.90
CA PRO A 152 6.62 33.25 0.85
C PRO A 152 5.87 32.87 2.15
N GLU A 153 4.77 33.55 2.42
CA GLU A 153 4.01 33.51 3.68
C GLU A 153 2.82 32.52 3.70
N ALA A 154 2.22 32.39 4.88
CA ALA A 154 0.82 31.99 5.11
C ALA A 154 0.38 30.55 4.75
N LYS A 155 0.85 29.59 5.57
CA LYS A 155 0.20 28.28 5.71
C LYS A 155 -1.10 28.41 6.52
N ILE A 156 -2.26 28.55 5.86
CA ILE A 156 -3.56 28.45 6.53
C ILE A 156 -3.80 27.00 6.93
N MET A 157 -3.99 26.78 8.22
CA MET A 157 -4.19 25.47 8.82
C MET A 157 -5.68 25.17 8.91
N LEU A 158 -6.12 24.10 8.24
CA LEU A 158 -7.42 23.48 8.50
C LEU A 158 -7.18 22.02 8.87
N ASP A 159 -7.43 21.68 10.14
CA ASP A 159 -7.28 20.33 10.67
C ASP A 159 -8.25 19.36 9.97
N ALA A 160 -7.70 18.40 9.23
CA ALA A 160 -8.42 17.21 8.81
C ALA A 160 -8.36 16.17 9.95
N PRO A 161 -9.50 15.66 10.47
CA PRO A 161 -9.49 14.57 11.44
C PRO A 161 -8.81 13.33 10.86
N GLY A 162 -7.78 12.82 11.54
CA GLY A 162 -7.02 11.66 11.05
C GLY A 162 -7.84 10.37 11.04
N GLU A 163 -8.01 9.78 9.84
CA GLU A 163 -8.57 8.45 9.59
C GLU A 163 -7.76 7.35 10.33
N PRO A 164 -8.34 6.65 11.34
CA PRO A 164 -7.64 5.58 12.05
C PRO A 164 -8.01 4.21 11.44
N GLY A 165 -7.41 3.85 10.30
CA GLY A 165 -7.77 2.58 9.62
C GLY A 165 -6.81 1.97 8.59
N GLU A 166 -5.99 2.77 7.90
CA GLU A 166 -5.21 2.30 6.74
C GLU A 166 -4.03 1.35 7.04
N GLU A 167 -3.77 1.07 8.32
CA GLU A 167 -2.65 0.23 8.75
C GLU A 167 -2.85 -1.27 8.44
N SER A 168 -4.10 -1.76 8.41
CA SER A 168 -4.37 -3.21 8.44
C SER A 168 -4.36 -3.91 7.07
N SER A 169 -4.32 -3.18 5.96
CA SER A 169 -4.31 -3.76 4.60
C SER A 169 -2.90 -4.03 4.06
N ARG A 170 -1.86 -3.50 4.71
CA ARG A 170 -0.44 -3.76 4.36
C ARG A 170 -0.01 -5.19 4.68
N GLN A 171 -0.71 -5.89 5.59
CA GLN A 171 -0.39 -7.26 6.02
C GLN A 171 -0.93 -8.37 5.07
N GLY A 172 -0.75 -8.15 3.77
CA GLY A 172 -0.77 -9.19 2.72
C GLY A 172 0.52 -9.21 1.88
N PHE A 173 1.47 -8.34 2.21
CA PHE A 173 2.70 -8.12 1.46
C PHE A 173 3.88 -8.13 2.46
N ALA A 174 4.39 -9.32 2.77
CA ALA A 174 5.74 -9.40 3.30
C ALA A 174 6.68 -8.84 2.23
N GLU A 175 7.46 -7.83 2.57
CA GLU A 175 8.49 -7.23 1.71
C GLU A 175 9.46 -8.34 1.30
N ARG A 176 9.35 -8.80 0.05
CA ARG A 176 10.11 -9.96 -0.42
C ARG A 176 11.49 -9.49 -0.82
N LYS A 177 12.52 -10.16 -0.31
CA LYS A 177 13.91 -9.95 -0.74
C LYS A 177 13.98 -10.03 -2.28
N PRO A 178 14.48 -9.01 -2.99
CA PRO A 178 14.52 -9.02 -4.45
C PRO A 178 15.32 -10.22 -4.99
N GLY A 179 14.76 -10.91 -6.00
CA GLY A 179 15.46 -11.92 -6.79
C GLY A 179 15.20 -13.40 -6.46
N GLU A 180 14.67 -13.76 -5.29
CA GLU A 180 14.52 -15.18 -4.92
C GLU A 180 13.12 -15.75 -5.27
N LEU A 181 13.08 -16.65 -6.26
CA LEU A 181 11.88 -17.34 -6.73
C LEU A 181 11.52 -18.49 -5.79
N LYS A 182 10.23 -18.61 -5.44
CA LYS A 182 9.71 -19.73 -4.63
C LYS A 182 9.20 -20.87 -5.52
N PRO A 183 9.04 -22.09 -4.98
CA PRO A 183 8.33 -23.16 -5.67
C PRO A 183 6.93 -22.70 -6.10
N GLY A 184 6.67 -22.73 -7.41
CA GLY A 184 5.43 -22.22 -8.02
C GLY A 184 5.53 -20.82 -8.62
N ASP A 185 6.59 -20.05 -8.33
CA ASP A 185 6.96 -18.87 -9.12
C ASP A 185 7.65 -19.31 -10.43
N LEU A 186 7.63 -18.45 -11.44
CA LEU A 186 8.23 -18.69 -12.76
C LEU A 186 9.00 -17.44 -13.22
N ARG A 187 10.17 -17.63 -13.82
CA ARG A 187 10.87 -16.58 -14.58
C ARG A 187 11.28 -17.15 -15.94
N VAL A 188 10.90 -16.45 -17.00
CA VAL A 188 11.19 -16.81 -18.39
C VAL A 188 11.68 -15.59 -19.15
N GLU A 189 12.51 -15.83 -20.17
CA GLU A 189 13.05 -14.78 -21.02
C GLU A 189 12.71 -15.10 -22.48
N GLY A 190 12.51 -14.06 -23.29
CA GLY A 190 12.18 -14.21 -24.69
C GLY A 190 12.69 -13.06 -25.54
N ALA A 191 12.89 -13.33 -26.83
CA ALA A 191 13.32 -12.37 -27.83
C ALA A 191 12.38 -12.42 -29.04
N SER A 192 12.22 -11.28 -29.72
CA SER A 192 11.54 -11.20 -31.01
C SER A 192 12.31 -12.00 -32.06
N VAL A 193 11.66 -12.35 -33.17
CA VAL A 193 12.24 -13.15 -34.27
C VAL A 193 13.48 -12.47 -34.88
N ASP A 194 13.50 -11.14 -34.91
CA ASP A 194 14.61 -10.29 -35.34
C ASP A 194 15.61 -9.95 -34.21
N GLY A 195 15.34 -10.39 -32.98
CA GLY A 195 16.13 -10.08 -31.79
C GLY A 195 16.08 -8.63 -31.31
N SER A 196 15.30 -7.74 -31.97
CA SER A 196 15.29 -6.30 -31.66
C SER A 196 14.68 -6.00 -30.29
N VAL A 197 13.60 -6.71 -29.94
CA VAL A 197 12.93 -6.64 -28.64
C VAL A 197 13.26 -7.88 -27.81
N ARG A 198 13.61 -7.69 -26.54
CA ARG A 198 13.75 -8.76 -25.54
C ARG A 198 12.95 -8.45 -24.29
N ALA A 199 12.43 -9.48 -23.63
CA ALA A 199 11.75 -9.35 -22.35
C ALA A 199 12.17 -10.43 -21.35
N THR A 200 12.17 -10.05 -20.07
CA THR A 200 12.22 -10.99 -18.96
C THR A 200 10.91 -10.90 -18.17
N VAL A 201 10.16 -12.00 -18.13
CA VAL A 201 8.87 -12.09 -17.46
C VAL A 201 9.03 -12.89 -16.17
N THR A 202 8.71 -12.28 -15.03
CA THR A 202 8.71 -12.92 -13.71
C THR A 202 7.28 -12.99 -13.18
N ALA A 203 6.74 -14.20 -13.10
CA ALA A 203 5.39 -14.53 -12.64
C ALA A 203 5.44 -15.10 -11.22
N LEU A 204 5.02 -14.30 -10.24
CA LEU A 204 5.03 -14.65 -8.82
C LEU A 204 3.64 -15.14 -8.38
N ALA A 205 3.59 -16.34 -7.80
CA ALA A 205 2.38 -16.92 -7.26
C ALA A 205 1.87 -16.15 -6.03
N GLY A 206 0.55 -15.96 -5.99
CA GLY A 206 -0.18 -15.35 -4.89
C GLY A 206 -1.44 -16.13 -4.55
N THR A 207 -2.09 -15.76 -3.44
CA THR A 207 -3.31 -16.42 -2.95
C THR A 207 -4.55 -16.18 -3.82
N GLY A 208 -4.51 -15.17 -4.69
CA GLY A 208 -5.61 -14.78 -5.58
C GLY A 208 -5.25 -14.76 -7.07
N GLY A 209 -4.18 -15.45 -7.48
CA GLY A 209 -3.69 -15.45 -8.87
C GLY A 209 -2.18 -15.23 -8.95
N THR A 210 -1.72 -14.63 -10.04
CA THR A 210 -0.30 -14.36 -10.32
C THR A 210 -0.04 -12.87 -10.48
N LYS A 211 1.03 -12.38 -9.86
CA LYS A 211 1.61 -11.06 -10.16
C LYS A 211 2.70 -11.25 -11.21
N VAL A 212 2.60 -10.55 -12.33
CA VAL A 212 3.57 -10.62 -13.42
C VAL A 212 4.33 -9.30 -13.48
N LYS A 213 5.66 -9.40 -13.50
CA LYS A 213 6.61 -8.31 -13.69
C LYS A 213 7.32 -8.52 -15.03
N VAL A 214 7.30 -7.54 -15.91
CA VAL A 214 7.80 -7.63 -17.29
C VAL A 214 8.87 -6.58 -17.54
N VAL A 215 10.14 -6.99 -17.56
CA VAL A 215 11.26 -6.16 -17.99
C VAL A 215 11.29 -6.13 -19.52
N LEU A 216 11.37 -4.97 -20.15
CA LEU A 216 11.50 -4.82 -21.61
C LEU A 216 12.81 -4.14 -22.02
N SER A 217 13.36 -4.56 -23.16
CA SER A 217 14.44 -3.85 -23.85
C SER A 217 14.20 -3.84 -25.36
N GLY A 218 14.67 -2.80 -26.04
CA GLY A 218 14.52 -2.63 -27.49
C GLY A 218 13.20 -1.98 -27.95
N VAL A 219 12.31 -1.60 -27.02
CA VAL A 219 11.08 -0.85 -27.31
C VAL A 219 11.33 0.65 -27.09
N ALA A 220 10.75 1.50 -27.93
CA ALA A 220 10.88 2.96 -27.84
C ALA A 220 10.13 3.54 -26.62
N GLU A 221 10.67 4.60 -26.04
CA GLU A 221 10.02 5.38 -24.97
C GLU A 221 8.66 5.92 -25.44
N GLY A 222 7.71 6.06 -24.51
CA GLY A 222 6.33 6.45 -24.79
C GLY A 222 5.47 5.35 -25.43
N THR A 223 6.03 4.19 -25.80
CA THR A 223 5.25 3.09 -26.38
C THR A 223 4.26 2.52 -25.37
N ARG A 224 2.97 2.54 -25.71
CA ARG A 224 1.90 1.92 -24.93
C ARG A 224 1.85 0.41 -25.17
N CYS A 225 2.31 -0.36 -24.19
CA CYS A 225 2.35 -1.82 -24.18
C CYS A 225 1.18 -2.41 -23.38
N ARG A 226 0.84 -3.67 -23.67
CA ARG A 226 -0.10 -4.50 -22.90
C ARG A 226 0.41 -5.93 -22.78
N LEU A 227 0.05 -6.59 -21.69
CA LEU A 227 0.31 -8.01 -21.46
C LEU A 227 -1.00 -8.79 -21.57
N ASP A 228 -1.03 -9.72 -22.52
CA ASP A 228 -2.03 -10.78 -22.60
C ASP A 228 -1.39 -12.08 -22.08
N VAL A 229 -2.04 -12.77 -21.14
CA VAL A 229 -1.61 -14.06 -20.58
C VAL A 229 -2.49 -15.15 -21.20
N ILE A 230 -1.88 -16.18 -21.79
CA ILE A 230 -2.60 -17.27 -22.45
C ILE A 230 -2.37 -18.56 -21.67
N GLY A 231 -3.46 -19.19 -21.21
CA GLY A 231 -3.44 -20.48 -20.51
C GLY A 231 -3.38 -21.68 -21.46
N PHE A 232 -3.01 -22.85 -20.94
CA PHE A 232 -3.02 -24.11 -21.72
C PHE A 232 -4.42 -24.49 -22.24
N GLY A 233 -5.49 -24.01 -21.60
CA GLY A 233 -6.86 -24.17 -22.08
C GLY A 233 -7.26 -23.25 -23.24
N GLY A 234 -6.33 -22.43 -23.77
CA GLY A 234 -6.59 -21.46 -24.84
C GLY A 234 -7.30 -20.17 -24.38
N ASN A 235 -7.66 -20.07 -23.11
CA ASN A 235 -8.16 -18.85 -22.49
C ASN A 235 -7.08 -17.74 -22.52
N ARG A 236 -7.48 -16.51 -22.85
CA ARG A 236 -6.63 -15.31 -22.80
C ARG A 236 -7.17 -14.34 -21.76
N GLU A 237 -6.35 -13.92 -20.82
CA GLU A 237 -6.62 -12.81 -19.90
C GLU A 237 -5.74 -11.60 -20.24
N ARG A 238 -6.31 -10.40 -20.24
CA ARG A 238 -5.53 -9.17 -20.30
C ARG A 238 -5.10 -8.79 -18.89
N ALA A 239 -3.81 -8.91 -18.61
CA ALA A 239 -3.28 -8.78 -17.26
C ALA A 239 -2.84 -7.35 -16.89
N GLY A 240 -2.65 -6.47 -17.88
CA GLY A 240 -2.32 -5.07 -17.65
C GLY A 240 -1.84 -4.34 -18.91
N ASN A 241 -1.67 -3.02 -18.78
CA ASN A 241 -1.07 -2.13 -19.77
C ASN A 241 -0.15 -1.11 -19.08
N TRP A 242 0.85 -0.62 -19.81
CA TRP A 242 1.82 0.36 -19.31
C TRP A 242 2.40 1.18 -20.46
N ILE A 243 3.13 2.24 -20.11
CA ILE A 243 3.95 3.02 -21.04
C ILE A 243 5.40 2.65 -20.78
N VAL A 244 6.19 2.46 -21.84
CA VAL A 244 7.64 2.28 -21.72
C VAL A 244 8.28 3.62 -21.37
N ASP A 245 8.76 3.75 -20.14
CA ASP A 245 9.57 4.85 -19.65
C ASP A 245 10.96 4.29 -19.27
N ARG A 246 12.04 4.97 -19.69
CA ARG A 246 13.43 4.59 -19.40
C ARG A 246 14.08 5.43 -18.30
N VAL A 247 13.44 6.52 -17.87
CA VAL A 247 13.99 7.48 -16.90
C VAL A 247 13.52 7.15 -15.47
N ALA A 248 12.41 6.43 -15.34
CA ALA A 248 11.90 5.94 -14.05
C ALA A 248 12.72 4.75 -13.48
N TYR A 249 13.78 5.07 -12.73
CA TYR A 249 14.42 4.26 -11.66
C TYR A 249 14.55 2.74 -11.85
N ASP A 250 15.69 2.27 -12.41
CA ASP A 250 16.25 0.88 -12.38
C ASP A 250 15.36 -0.31 -12.85
N GLU A 251 14.05 -0.11 -12.99
CA GLU A 251 13.02 -1.13 -13.19
C GLU A 251 11.96 -0.57 -14.17
N SER A 252 12.33 -0.46 -15.45
CA SER A 252 11.43 -0.01 -16.53
C SER A 252 10.43 -1.12 -16.92
N ASP A 253 9.61 -1.49 -15.93
CA ASP A 253 8.96 -2.78 -15.85
C ASP A 253 7.42 -2.66 -15.87
N GLY A 254 6.79 -3.43 -16.75
CA GLY A 254 5.34 -3.59 -16.75
C GLY A 254 4.88 -4.47 -15.59
N PHE A 255 4.06 -3.94 -14.69
CA PHE A 255 3.39 -4.72 -13.63
C PHE A 255 1.97 -5.08 -14.05
N ALA A 256 1.60 -6.34 -13.83
CA ALA A 256 0.35 -6.92 -14.29
C ALA A 256 -0.17 -8.01 -13.32
N THR A 257 -1.47 -8.32 -13.38
CA THR A 257 -2.10 -9.37 -12.56
C THR A 257 -3.05 -10.23 -13.39
N THR A 258 -3.05 -11.54 -13.13
CA THR A 258 -3.93 -12.52 -13.79
C THR A 258 -4.49 -13.50 -12.76
N THR A 259 -5.67 -14.05 -13.00
CA THR A 259 -6.27 -15.07 -12.12
C THR A 259 -5.63 -16.45 -12.35
N MET A 260 -5.01 -16.68 -13.51
CA MET A 260 -4.25 -17.90 -13.81
C MET A 260 -3.07 -18.06 -12.85
N ARG A 261 -2.77 -19.31 -12.43
CA ARG A 261 -1.55 -19.64 -11.67
C ARG A 261 -0.38 -19.84 -12.64
N PRO A 262 0.89 -19.67 -12.23
CA PRO A 262 2.02 -19.73 -13.17
C PRO A 262 2.16 -21.09 -13.88
N GLN A 263 1.70 -22.16 -13.22
CA GLN A 263 1.69 -23.53 -13.76
C GLN A 263 0.66 -23.76 -14.89
N ASP A 264 -0.38 -22.92 -14.97
CA ASP A 264 -1.52 -23.05 -15.92
C ASP A 264 -1.33 -22.15 -17.17
N ILE A 265 -0.33 -21.26 -17.13
CA ILE A 265 0.04 -20.36 -18.22
C ILE A 265 0.85 -21.12 -19.27
N SER A 266 0.45 -21.00 -20.54
CA SER A 266 1.17 -21.53 -21.70
C SER A 266 2.20 -20.52 -22.23
N ARG A 267 1.83 -19.25 -22.35
CA ARG A 267 2.71 -18.17 -22.83
C ARG A 267 2.22 -16.78 -22.42
N PHE A 268 3.13 -15.84 -22.48
CA PHE A 268 2.91 -14.41 -22.34
C PHE A 268 2.98 -13.75 -23.72
N GLU A 269 2.04 -12.88 -24.06
CA GLU A 269 2.09 -12.05 -25.26
C GLU A 269 2.16 -10.57 -24.87
N ILE A 270 3.24 -9.92 -25.30
CA ILE A 270 3.45 -8.49 -25.14
C ILE A 270 3.12 -7.84 -26.48
N ALA A 271 2.13 -6.95 -26.47
CA ALA A 271 1.64 -6.27 -27.67
C ALA A 271 1.55 -4.76 -27.43
N THR A 272 1.53 -3.97 -28.50
CA THR A 272 1.09 -2.57 -28.40
C THR A 272 -0.41 -2.51 -28.10
N THR A 273 -0.88 -1.41 -27.52
CA THR A 273 -2.34 -1.18 -27.36
C THR A 273 -3.07 -1.17 -28.72
N ALA A 274 -2.39 -0.72 -29.78
CA ALA A 274 -2.84 -0.79 -31.18
C ALA A 274 -2.90 -2.22 -31.77
N GLY A 275 -2.59 -3.27 -30.99
CA GLY A 275 -2.81 -4.67 -31.35
C GLY A 275 -1.66 -5.37 -32.08
N ARG A 276 -0.53 -4.70 -32.33
CA ARG A 276 0.68 -5.34 -32.88
C ARG A 276 1.36 -6.15 -31.78
N VAL A 277 1.45 -7.47 -31.93
CA VAL A 277 2.28 -8.31 -31.05
C VAL A 277 3.74 -7.95 -31.28
N LEU A 278 4.46 -7.61 -30.21
CA LEU A 278 5.89 -7.31 -30.20
C LEU A 278 6.71 -8.56 -29.86
N LEU A 279 6.21 -9.38 -28.94
CA LEU A 279 6.90 -10.55 -28.43
C LEU A 279 5.90 -11.57 -27.89
N SER A 280 6.19 -12.85 -28.09
CA SER A 280 5.57 -13.95 -27.36
C SER A 280 6.62 -14.75 -26.63
N VAL A 281 6.46 -14.92 -25.31
CA VAL A 281 7.39 -15.62 -24.42
C VAL A 281 6.70 -16.89 -23.91
N PRO A 282 7.13 -18.09 -24.30
CA PRO A 282 6.65 -19.34 -23.73
C PRO A 282 6.86 -19.37 -22.21
N ALA A 283 5.91 -19.97 -21.48
CA ALA A 283 6.04 -20.17 -20.04
C ALA A 283 6.85 -21.44 -19.68
N ARG A 284 7.09 -22.31 -20.67
CA ARG A 284 7.90 -23.54 -20.64
C ARG A 284 8.47 -23.82 -22.02
#